data_AF-A0A3B8LW27-F1
#
_entry.id   AF-A0A3B8LW27-F1
#
_cell.length_a   1.000
_cell.length_b   1.000
_cell.length_c   1.000
_cell.angle_alpha   90.00
_cell.angle_beta   90.00
_cell.angle_gamma   90.00
#
_symmetry.space_group_name_H-M   'P 1'
#
loop_
_entity.id
_entity.type
_entity.pdbx_description
1 polymer ?
#
loop_
_entity_poly.entity_id
_entity_poly.type
_entity_poly.pdbx_seq_one_letter_code
_entity_poly.pdbx_strand_id
1 'polypeptide(L)'
;MPASVPDPAADSGRLAGRIDGPVAVIGDVHGQLDLLDRLIERLAGCGDFDDRWIVLLGDLVDRGPNPRGVIQRVMELTATHPRTTVACGNHDLAMAGSLGLVPVPEEADWPRRWRRGYQCETTFASYGVAAGDFAGLARAVPDDHARLLAGLPWVVEHPELIVVHAGLVPELPTETQLQMLRHRDFSLHRPPWLCRKDLGANVFPADCRVPIVSGHVAQKRPHVGSRRILLDTTGGVGGELTALLLPEHQLVTSYRDARPVRQSWWPFGRRAA
;
A
#
# COMPACT_ATOMS: atom_id res chain seq x y z
N MET A 1 19.78 31.27 -12.37
CA MET A 1 20.26 30.05 -11.68
C MET A 1 19.04 29.31 -11.19
N PRO A 2 18.61 28.19 -11.82
CA PRO A 2 17.50 27.42 -11.28
C PRO A 2 17.95 26.79 -9.96
N ALA A 3 17.14 26.96 -8.92
CA ALA A 3 17.37 26.37 -7.62
C ALA A 3 17.47 24.85 -7.76
N SER A 4 18.55 24.28 -7.23
CA SER A 4 18.79 22.84 -7.16
C SER A 4 17.60 22.13 -6.54
N VAL A 5 17.05 21.14 -7.24
CA VAL A 5 16.12 20.17 -6.69
C VAL A 5 16.84 19.48 -5.53
N PRO A 6 16.29 19.46 -4.31
CA PRO A 6 16.94 18.79 -3.20
C PRO A 6 17.05 17.28 -3.48
N ASP A 7 18.24 16.76 -3.20
CA ASP A 7 18.61 15.36 -3.30
C ASP A 7 17.68 14.49 -2.42
N PRO A 8 16.97 13.49 -2.98
CA PRO A 8 16.07 12.62 -2.21
C PRO A 8 16.79 11.71 -1.20
N ALA A 9 18.12 11.68 -1.18
CA ALA A 9 18.89 10.81 -0.28
C ALA A 9 19.11 11.36 1.14
N ALA A 10 18.58 12.54 1.50
CA ALA A 10 18.87 13.19 2.80
C ALA A 10 17.88 12.89 3.95
N ASP A 11 16.84 12.07 3.74
CA ASP A 11 15.90 11.63 4.79
C ASP A 11 15.95 10.09 4.91
N SER A 12 17.01 9.58 5.54
CA SER A 12 17.40 8.16 5.55
C SER A 12 16.45 7.21 6.31
N GLY A 13 15.16 7.53 6.39
CA GLY A 13 14.13 6.70 7.01
C GLY A 13 12.72 6.91 6.45
N ARG A 14 12.52 7.77 5.44
CA ARG A 14 11.19 8.08 4.91
C ARG A 14 10.99 7.47 3.53
N LEU A 15 9.98 6.61 3.42
CA LEU A 15 9.59 6.00 2.14
C LEU A 15 9.15 7.06 1.13
N ALA A 16 9.46 6.85 -0.14
CA ALA A 16 9.16 7.80 -1.20
C ALA A 16 7.65 7.94 -1.43
N GLY A 17 7.13 9.18 -1.32
CA GLY A 17 5.75 9.53 -1.69
C GLY A 17 5.60 10.02 -3.13
N ARG A 18 6.71 10.19 -3.85
CA ARG A 18 6.74 10.52 -5.28
C ARG A 18 7.81 9.66 -5.96
N ILE A 19 7.46 9.06 -7.08
CA ILE A 19 8.32 8.14 -7.83
C ILE A 19 8.13 8.35 -9.33
N ASP A 20 9.06 7.87 -10.14
CA ASP A 20 8.96 7.83 -11.59
C ASP A 20 9.61 6.55 -12.16
N GLY A 21 9.34 6.26 -13.44
CA GLY A 21 9.88 5.09 -14.14
C GLY A 21 9.03 3.82 -14.02
N PRO A 22 9.58 2.65 -14.37
CA PRO A 22 8.86 1.38 -14.29
C PRO A 22 8.45 1.07 -12.85
N VAL A 23 7.24 0.53 -12.67
CA VAL A 23 6.70 0.19 -11.34
C VAL A 23 6.06 -1.20 -11.33
N ALA A 24 6.21 -1.94 -10.24
CA ALA A 24 5.39 -3.09 -9.87
C ALA A 24 4.55 -2.72 -8.65
N VAL A 25 3.24 -2.57 -8.84
CA VAL A 25 2.31 -2.25 -7.75
C VAL A 25 1.70 -3.53 -7.21
N ILE A 26 1.92 -3.84 -5.93
CA ILE A 26 1.52 -5.07 -5.25
C ILE A 26 0.29 -4.80 -4.36
N GLY A 27 -0.71 -5.68 -4.44
CA GLY A 27 -1.92 -5.63 -3.60
C GLY A 27 -1.68 -5.88 -2.10
N ASP A 28 -2.77 -5.96 -1.35
CA ASP A 28 -2.79 -6.09 0.11
C ASP A 28 -2.15 -7.41 0.57
N VAL A 29 -1.22 -7.30 1.52
CA VAL A 29 -0.37 -8.43 1.93
C VAL A 29 -0.95 -9.19 3.12
N HIS A 30 -1.45 -8.49 4.14
CA HIS A 30 -2.13 -9.04 5.32
C HIS A 30 -1.39 -10.23 5.94
N GLY A 31 -0.12 -10.06 6.34
CA GLY A 31 0.64 -11.12 7.00
C GLY A 31 0.95 -12.37 6.15
N GLN A 32 0.67 -12.35 4.84
CA GLN A 32 0.94 -13.46 3.92
C GLN A 32 2.39 -13.48 3.45
N LEU A 33 3.33 -13.70 4.39
CA LEU A 33 4.78 -13.65 4.14
C LEU A 33 5.20 -14.54 2.95
N ASP A 34 4.78 -15.81 2.95
CA ASP A 34 5.11 -16.76 1.87
C ASP A 34 4.66 -16.27 0.49
N LEU A 35 3.52 -15.56 0.40
CA LEU A 35 3.02 -15.02 -0.87
C LEU A 35 3.83 -13.81 -1.32
N LEU A 36 4.22 -12.96 -0.36
CA LEU A 36 5.07 -11.81 -0.60
C LEU A 36 6.44 -12.26 -1.12
N ASP A 37 7.08 -13.22 -0.45
CA ASP A 37 8.39 -13.73 -0.84
C ASP A 37 8.37 -14.32 -2.25
N ARG A 38 7.40 -15.21 -2.54
CA ARG A 38 7.25 -15.78 -3.89
C ARG A 38 7.03 -14.71 -4.95
N LEU A 39 6.21 -13.69 -4.66
CA LEU A 39 5.96 -12.63 -5.63
C LEU A 39 7.23 -11.80 -5.87
N ILE A 40 7.97 -11.45 -4.82
CA ILE A 40 9.25 -10.73 -4.93
C ILE A 40 10.26 -11.55 -5.73
N GLU A 41 10.40 -12.85 -5.47
CA GLU A 41 11.30 -13.74 -6.23
C GLU A 41 10.93 -13.76 -7.72
N ARG A 42 9.64 -13.82 -8.04
CA ARG A 42 9.17 -13.77 -9.44
C ARG A 42 9.48 -12.43 -10.10
N LEU A 43 9.33 -11.32 -9.37
CA LEU A 43 9.69 -9.98 -9.85
C LEU A 43 11.20 -9.85 -10.02
N ALA A 44 12.00 -10.42 -9.13
CA ALA A 44 13.46 -10.44 -9.24
C ALA A 44 13.95 -11.26 -10.45
N GLY A 45 13.14 -12.22 -10.91
CA GLY A 45 13.35 -12.90 -12.18
C GLY A 45 13.05 -12.04 -13.43
N CYS A 46 12.41 -10.88 -13.27
CA CYS A 46 12.29 -9.90 -14.35
C CYS A 46 13.62 -9.16 -14.50
N GLY A 47 14.15 -9.09 -15.74
CA GLY A 47 15.49 -8.54 -16.01
C GLY A 47 15.67 -7.04 -15.71
N ASP A 48 14.61 -6.35 -15.27
CA ASP A 48 14.57 -4.93 -14.93
C ASP A 48 14.24 -4.67 -13.45
N PHE A 49 14.29 -5.69 -12.59
CA PHE A 49 13.92 -5.59 -11.18
C PHE A 49 14.62 -4.44 -10.46
N ASP A 50 15.95 -4.33 -10.59
CA ASP A 50 16.78 -3.32 -9.93
C ASP A 50 16.43 -1.87 -10.34
N ASP A 51 15.92 -1.70 -11.56
CA ASP A 51 15.50 -0.41 -12.11
C ASP A 51 14.00 -0.12 -11.90
N ARG A 52 13.26 -1.06 -11.32
CA ARG A 52 11.81 -0.96 -11.14
C ARG A 52 11.45 -0.59 -9.71
N TRP A 53 10.51 0.32 -9.54
CA TRP A 53 9.91 0.58 -8.24
C TRP A 53 9.04 -0.58 -7.80
N ILE A 54 9.22 -1.06 -6.57
CA ILE A 54 8.31 -1.98 -5.90
C ILE A 54 7.41 -1.17 -4.98
N VAL A 55 6.11 -1.11 -5.28
CA VAL A 55 5.13 -0.32 -4.54
C VAL A 55 4.10 -1.23 -3.90
N LEU A 56 4.11 -1.36 -2.58
CA LEU A 56 3.10 -2.13 -1.86
C LEU A 56 1.90 -1.22 -1.53
N LEU A 57 0.67 -1.71 -1.71
CA LEU A 57 -0.57 -0.96 -1.47
C LEU A 57 -0.94 -0.83 0.02
N GLY A 58 -0.14 -1.39 0.92
CA GLY A 58 -0.37 -1.38 2.37
C GLY A 58 -1.12 -2.61 2.84
N ASP A 59 -1.78 -2.46 3.98
CA ASP A 59 -2.42 -3.54 4.74
C ASP A 59 -1.42 -4.68 4.94
N LEU A 60 -0.26 -4.37 5.53
CA LEU A 60 0.80 -5.33 5.81
C LEU A 60 0.42 -6.30 6.93
N VAL A 61 -0.41 -5.82 7.85
CA VAL A 61 -0.78 -6.51 9.10
C VAL A 61 -2.17 -7.12 9.06
N ASP A 62 -2.48 -7.90 10.10
CA ASP A 62 -3.75 -8.58 10.36
C ASP A 62 -4.09 -9.71 9.38
N ARG A 63 -5.11 -10.51 9.75
CA ARG A 63 -5.70 -11.64 9.01
C ARG A 63 -4.76 -12.81 8.76
N GLY A 64 -3.69 -12.64 7.99
CA GLY A 64 -2.77 -13.73 7.66
C GLY A 64 -1.84 -14.12 8.81
N PRO A 65 -1.03 -15.18 8.60
CA PRO A 65 -0.38 -15.89 9.68
C PRO A 65 0.84 -15.19 10.28
N ASN A 66 1.52 -14.30 9.52
CA ASN A 66 2.79 -13.71 9.96
C ASN A 66 2.93 -12.19 9.69
N PRO A 67 2.09 -11.32 10.29
CA PRO A 67 2.22 -9.86 10.18
C PRO A 67 3.61 -9.31 10.57
N ARG A 68 4.19 -9.78 11.69
CA ARG A 68 5.55 -9.39 12.10
C ARG A 68 6.59 -9.71 11.03
N GLY A 69 6.53 -10.90 10.45
CA GLY A 69 7.45 -11.32 9.38
C GLY A 69 7.30 -10.50 8.12
N VAL A 70 6.08 -10.10 7.74
CA VAL A 70 5.85 -9.21 6.59
C VAL A 70 6.50 -7.84 6.82
N ILE A 71 6.34 -7.23 8.00
CA ILE A 71 6.99 -5.95 8.31
C ILE A 71 8.51 -6.08 8.22
N GLN A 72 9.07 -7.12 8.83
CA GLN A 72 10.51 -7.41 8.76
C GLN A 72 10.99 -7.56 7.31
N ARG A 73 10.24 -8.31 6.49
CA ARG A 73 10.58 -8.55 5.09
C ARG A 73 10.52 -7.27 4.25
N VAL A 74 9.55 -6.40 4.50
CA VAL A 74 9.45 -5.09 3.85
C VAL A 74 10.66 -4.22 4.19
N MET A 75 11.10 -4.21 5.45
CA MET A 75 12.30 -3.46 5.87
C MET A 75 13.56 -3.98 5.18
N GLU A 76 13.72 -5.30 5.12
CA GLU A 76 14.83 -5.93 4.39
C GLU A 76 14.79 -5.55 2.91
N LEU A 77 13.61 -5.63 2.28
CA LEU A 77 13.42 -5.24 0.90
C LEU A 77 13.82 -3.78 0.67
N THR A 78 13.37 -2.84 1.50
CA THR A 78 13.74 -1.42 1.37
C THR A 78 15.22 -1.16 1.57
N ALA A 79 15.91 -1.98 2.39
CA ALA A 79 17.34 -1.88 2.61
C ALA A 79 18.15 -2.42 1.41
N THR A 80 17.67 -3.49 0.78
CA THR A 80 18.35 -4.13 -0.37
C THR A 80 17.92 -3.59 -1.73
N HIS A 81 16.74 -2.97 -1.81
CA HIS A 81 16.14 -2.43 -3.02
C HIS A 81 15.67 -1.00 -2.77
N PRO A 82 16.53 0.02 -2.99
CA PRO A 82 16.22 1.41 -2.66
C PRO A 82 14.98 1.98 -3.38
N ARG A 83 14.56 1.36 -4.49
CA ARG A 83 13.30 1.69 -5.19
C ARG A 83 12.11 0.91 -4.61
N THR A 84 11.96 0.90 -3.29
CA THR A 84 10.79 0.32 -2.61
C THR A 84 10.04 1.39 -1.83
N THR A 85 8.71 1.40 -1.96
CA THR A 85 7.83 2.21 -1.13
C THR A 85 6.55 1.45 -0.79
N VAL A 86 5.86 1.89 0.26
CA VAL A 86 4.67 1.23 0.80
C VAL A 86 3.63 2.28 1.15
N ALA A 87 2.46 2.22 0.53
CA ALA A 87 1.34 3.04 0.92
C ALA A 87 0.76 2.57 2.26
N CYS A 88 0.26 3.50 3.07
CA CYS A 88 -0.40 3.17 4.34
C CYS A 88 -1.77 2.53 4.08
N GLY A 89 -1.96 1.31 4.53
CA GLY A 89 -3.28 0.68 4.60
C GLY A 89 -4.09 1.17 5.80
N ASN A 90 -5.39 0.86 5.82
CA ASN A 90 -6.19 1.15 7.01
C ASN A 90 -5.85 0.21 8.18
N HIS A 91 -5.41 -1.02 7.91
CA HIS A 91 -4.95 -1.93 8.95
C HIS A 91 -3.65 -1.43 9.59
N ASP A 92 -2.73 -0.92 8.77
CA ASP A 92 -1.48 -0.33 9.26
C ASP A 92 -1.75 0.94 10.08
N LEU A 93 -2.66 1.81 9.61
CA LEU A 93 -3.08 3.00 10.37
C LEU A 93 -3.76 2.61 11.69
N ALA A 94 -4.58 1.55 11.69
CA ALA A 94 -5.25 1.08 12.89
C ALA A 94 -4.25 0.57 13.94
N MET A 95 -3.23 -0.18 13.52
CA MET A 95 -2.14 -0.59 14.40
C MET A 95 -1.36 0.62 14.91
N ALA A 96 -0.89 1.50 14.01
CA ALA A 96 -0.10 2.67 14.37
C ALA A 96 -0.84 3.61 15.34
N GLY A 97 -2.12 3.88 15.05
CA GLY A 97 -2.97 4.71 15.90
C GLY A 97 -3.27 4.06 17.26
N SER A 98 -3.47 2.74 17.30
CA SER A 98 -3.74 2.03 18.57
C SER A 98 -2.53 1.95 19.49
N LEU A 99 -1.32 1.97 18.92
CA LEU A 99 -0.06 1.91 19.67
C LEU A 99 0.55 3.29 19.95
N GLY A 100 -0.14 4.38 19.55
CA GLY A 100 0.35 5.75 19.76
C GLY A 100 1.56 6.12 18.90
N LEU A 101 1.77 5.42 17.78
CA LEU A 101 2.90 5.67 16.87
C LEU A 101 2.69 6.89 15.97
N VAL A 102 1.45 7.35 15.85
CA VAL A 102 1.03 8.49 15.05
C VAL A 102 0.08 9.37 15.87
N PRO A 103 0.02 10.70 15.62
CA PRO A 103 -0.72 11.66 16.45
C PRO A 103 -2.21 11.66 16.11
N VAL A 104 -2.89 10.54 16.32
CA VAL A 104 -4.33 10.42 16.13
C VAL A 104 -5.09 10.95 17.36
N PRO A 105 -6.24 11.62 17.19
CA PRO A 105 -7.10 12.04 18.30
C PRO A 105 -7.60 10.85 19.12
N GLU A 106 -7.74 11.01 20.43
CA GLU A 106 -8.25 9.97 21.33
C GLU A 106 -9.68 9.54 20.95
N GLU A 107 -10.48 10.50 20.46
CA GLU A 107 -11.86 10.31 20.01
C GLU A 107 -11.97 9.39 18.78
N ALA A 108 -10.86 9.18 18.06
CA ALA A 108 -10.81 8.20 16.98
C ALA A 108 -10.95 6.76 17.52
N ASP A 109 -10.56 6.50 18.78
CA ASP A 109 -10.68 5.21 19.47
C ASP A 109 -10.21 4.02 18.61
N TRP A 110 -9.00 4.16 18.04
CA TRP A 110 -8.37 3.14 17.21
C TRP A 110 -8.24 1.78 17.91
N PRO A 111 -7.87 1.67 19.20
CA PRO A 111 -7.80 0.38 19.89
C PRO A 111 -9.11 -0.41 19.83
N ARG A 112 -10.25 0.24 20.11
CA ARG A 112 -11.56 -0.44 20.03
C ARG A 112 -11.93 -0.79 18.59
N ARG A 113 -11.65 0.10 17.63
CA ARG A 113 -11.96 -0.14 16.21
C ARG A 113 -11.15 -1.29 15.65
N TRP A 114 -9.84 -1.29 15.90
CA TRP A 114 -8.91 -2.30 15.43
C TRP A 114 -9.34 -3.68 15.94
N ARG A 115 -9.54 -3.81 17.26
CA ARG A 115 -10.02 -5.05 17.89
C ARG A 115 -11.33 -5.59 17.35
N ARG A 116 -12.27 -4.72 16.94
CA ARG A 116 -13.61 -5.14 16.51
C ARG A 116 -13.74 -5.38 15.00
N GLY A 117 -12.92 -4.72 14.19
CA GLY A 117 -13.18 -4.60 12.75
C GLY A 117 -12.11 -5.16 11.83
N TYR A 118 -10.94 -5.53 12.36
CA TYR A 118 -9.75 -5.74 11.55
C TYR A 118 -9.14 -7.15 11.66
N GLN A 119 -9.66 -8.00 12.55
CA GLN A 119 -9.13 -9.37 12.76
C GLN A 119 -7.64 -9.35 13.12
N CYS A 120 -7.29 -8.56 14.13
CA CYS A 120 -5.91 -8.26 14.51
C CYS A 120 -5.24 -9.37 15.34
N GLU A 121 -5.94 -10.45 15.68
CA GLU A 121 -5.46 -11.50 16.58
C GLU A 121 -4.12 -12.09 16.13
N THR A 122 -3.95 -12.31 14.83
CA THR A 122 -2.70 -12.83 14.26
C THR A 122 -1.56 -11.82 14.35
N THR A 123 -1.84 -10.51 14.29
CA THR A 123 -0.84 -9.47 14.52
C THR A 123 -0.30 -9.58 15.94
N PHE A 124 -1.16 -9.58 16.96
CA PHE A 124 -0.74 -9.75 18.36
C PHE A 124 0.07 -11.05 18.55
N ALA A 125 -0.44 -12.17 18.04
CA ALA A 125 0.21 -13.47 18.16
C ALA A 125 1.60 -13.50 17.49
N SER A 126 1.78 -12.83 16.35
CA SER A 126 3.06 -12.78 15.63
C SER A 126 4.17 -12.03 16.40
N TYR A 127 3.79 -11.14 17.32
CA TYR A 127 4.70 -10.49 18.27
C TYR A 127 4.80 -11.22 19.63
N GLY A 128 4.16 -12.39 19.78
CA GLY A 128 4.16 -13.16 21.02
C GLY A 128 3.28 -12.56 22.12
N VAL A 129 2.25 -11.79 21.75
CA VAL A 129 1.37 -11.06 22.68
C VAL A 129 -0.05 -11.60 22.61
N ALA A 130 -0.75 -11.62 23.75
CA ALA A 130 -2.16 -11.99 23.79
C ALA A 130 -3.05 -10.97 23.06
N ALA A 131 -4.08 -11.44 22.35
CA ALA A 131 -4.96 -10.57 21.59
C ALA A 131 -5.64 -9.50 22.47
N GLY A 132 -5.46 -8.24 22.09
CA GLY A 132 -6.03 -7.09 22.80
C GLY A 132 -5.20 -6.56 23.97
N ASP A 133 -4.02 -7.13 24.26
CA ASP A 133 -3.03 -6.52 25.17
C ASP A 133 -2.21 -5.45 24.44
N PHE A 134 -2.80 -4.27 24.23
CA PHE A 134 -2.17 -3.17 23.50
C PHE A 134 -0.88 -2.68 24.16
N ALA A 135 -0.82 -2.69 25.50
CA ALA A 135 0.37 -2.29 26.23
C ALA A 135 1.51 -3.31 26.08
N GLY A 136 1.18 -4.61 26.10
CA GLY A 136 2.11 -5.68 25.75
C GLY A 136 2.61 -5.57 24.32
N LEU A 137 1.70 -5.29 23.37
CA LEU A 137 2.06 -5.13 21.97
C LEU A 137 2.97 -3.92 21.75
N ALA A 138 2.68 -2.78 22.36
CA ALA A 138 3.53 -1.59 22.29
C ALA A 138 4.96 -1.84 22.79
N ARG A 139 5.15 -2.74 23.78
CA ARG A 139 6.49 -3.15 24.26
C ARG A 139 7.16 -4.19 23.36
N ALA A 140 6.38 -5.02 22.68
CA ALA A 140 6.88 -6.13 21.86
C ALA A 140 7.23 -5.71 20.43
N VAL A 141 6.63 -4.64 19.91
CA VAL A 141 6.95 -4.08 18.58
C VAL A 141 8.33 -3.43 18.63
N PRO A 142 9.30 -3.87 17.80
CA PRO A 142 10.61 -3.22 17.72
C PRO A 142 10.53 -1.78 17.25
N ASP A 143 11.45 -0.92 17.70
CA ASP A 143 11.51 0.49 17.32
C ASP A 143 11.54 0.69 15.80
N ASP A 144 12.24 -0.18 15.07
CA ASP A 144 12.35 -0.07 13.61
C ASP A 144 11.03 -0.39 12.90
N HIS A 145 10.26 -1.34 13.43
CA HIS A 145 8.91 -1.63 12.94
C HIS A 145 7.99 -0.44 13.22
N ALA A 146 8.09 0.14 14.42
CA ALA A 146 7.31 1.32 14.79
C ALA A 146 7.63 2.52 13.88
N ARG A 147 8.92 2.75 13.57
CA ARG A 147 9.38 3.79 12.65
C ARG A 147 8.85 3.58 11.23
N LEU A 148 8.88 2.35 10.71
CA LEU A 148 8.29 2.04 9.40
C LEU A 148 6.79 2.37 9.37
N LEU A 149 6.02 1.87 10.33
CA LEU A 149 4.57 2.06 10.40
C LEU A 149 4.18 3.54 10.53
N ALA A 150 4.88 4.30 11.37
CA ALA A 150 4.68 5.74 11.50
C ALA A 150 5.11 6.52 10.24
N GLY A 151 6.02 5.96 9.45
CA GLY A 151 6.59 6.57 8.25
C GLY A 151 5.79 6.36 6.97
N LEU A 152 4.78 5.48 6.95
CA LEU A 152 4.08 5.11 5.72
C LEU A 152 3.43 6.34 5.03
N PRO A 153 3.70 6.59 3.74
CA PRO A 153 2.98 7.61 2.96
C PRO A 153 1.52 7.20 2.75
N TRP A 154 0.59 8.16 2.79
CA TRP A 154 -0.82 7.88 2.48
C TRP A 154 -1.13 7.88 0.98
N VAL A 155 -0.21 8.42 0.18
CA VAL A 155 -0.27 8.43 -1.28
C VAL A 155 1.14 8.29 -1.85
N VAL A 156 1.26 7.52 -2.93
CA VAL A 156 2.46 7.51 -3.77
C VAL A 156 2.06 8.03 -5.15
N GLU A 157 2.65 9.14 -5.55
CA GLU A 157 2.36 9.81 -6.82
C GLU A 157 3.38 9.42 -7.88
N HIS A 158 2.88 9.06 -9.06
CA HIS A 158 3.67 8.75 -10.25
C HIS A 158 3.09 9.53 -11.45
N PRO A 159 3.89 9.95 -12.45
CA PRO A 159 3.38 10.73 -13.58
C PRO A 159 2.19 10.11 -14.33
N GLU A 160 2.10 8.77 -14.34
CA GLU A 160 1.06 8.02 -15.05
C GLU A 160 -0.03 7.42 -14.15
N LEU A 161 0.07 7.52 -12.81
CA LEU A 161 -0.90 6.92 -11.89
C LEU A 161 -0.81 7.49 -10.46
N ILE A 162 -1.88 7.33 -9.69
CA ILE A 162 -1.90 7.63 -8.26
C ILE A 162 -2.10 6.32 -7.49
N VAL A 163 -1.21 6.04 -6.55
CA VAL A 163 -1.34 4.90 -5.63
C VAL A 163 -1.89 5.40 -4.30
N VAL A 164 -3.04 4.87 -3.89
CA VAL A 164 -3.67 5.17 -2.61
C VAL A 164 -4.49 3.96 -2.19
N HIS A 165 -4.44 3.60 -0.91
CA HIS A 165 -4.89 2.31 -0.43
C HIS A 165 -6.34 1.98 -0.80
N ALA A 166 -7.34 2.82 -0.50
CA ALA A 166 -8.73 2.59 -0.88
C ALA A 166 -9.17 3.35 -2.15
N GLY A 167 -8.67 4.57 -2.35
CA GLY A 167 -9.00 5.38 -3.53
C GLY A 167 -9.13 6.87 -3.22
N LEU A 168 -9.58 7.63 -4.22
CA LEU A 168 -10.02 9.02 -4.07
C LEU A 168 -11.54 9.09 -4.09
N VAL A 169 -12.10 9.99 -3.27
CA VAL A 169 -13.55 10.18 -3.15
C VAL A 169 -14.05 11.09 -4.27
N PRO A 170 -15.17 10.77 -4.95
CA PRO A 170 -15.64 11.53 -6.11
C PRO A 170 -16.17 12.92 -5.75
N GLU A 171 -16.48 13.17 -4.47
CA GLU A 171 -17.14 14.38 -4.01
C GLU A 171 -16.16 15.56 -3.81
N LEU A 172 -14.84 15.33 -3.90
CA LEU A 172 -13.81 16.34 -3.70
C LEU A 172 -12.89 16.48 -4.93
N PRO A 173 -12.33 17.67 -5.21
CA PRO A 173 -11.31 17.85 -6.24
C PRO A 173 -10.06 17.00 -5.97
N THR A 174 -9.43 16.49 -7.03
CA THR A 174 -8.30 15.57 -6.92
C THR A 174 -7.13 16.20 -6.16
N GLU A 175 -6.73 17.42 -6.51
CA GLU A 175 -5.56 18.07 -5.89
C GLU A 175 -5.78 18.40 -4.41
N THR A 176 -7.00 18.76 -4.00
CA THR A 176 -7.34 18.97 -2.58
C THR A 176 -7.13 17.69 -1.77
N GLN A 177 -7.59 16.55 -2.30
CA GLN A 177 -7.39 15.26 -1.65
C GLN A 177 -5.90 14.88 -1.59
N LEU A 178 -5.15 15.11 -2.68
CA LEU A 178 -3.70 14.86 -2.71
C LEU A 178 -2.95 15.72 -1.70
N GLN A 179 -3.33 16.97 -1.50
CA GLN A 179 -2.74 17.81 -0.46
C GLN A 179 -2.96 17.21 0.94
N MET A 180 -4.18 16.78 1.27
CA MET A 180 -4.47 16.15 2.57
C MET A 180 -3.69 14.84 2.77
N LEU A 181 -3.58 14.02 1.71
CA LEU A 181 -2.82 12.77 1.72
C LEU A 181 -1.32 12.99 1.91
N ARG A 182 -0.73 13.98 1.21
CA ARG A 182 0.70 14.34 1.36
C ARG A 182 1.04 14.79 2.78
N HIS A 183 0.13 15.54 3.42
CA HIS A 183 0.30 15.99 4.80
C HIS A 183 0.02 14.90 5.84
N ARG A 184 -0.64 13.79 5.44
CA ARG A 184 -1.11 12.73 6.34
C ARG A 184 -1.92 13.32 7.49
N ASP A 185 -3.05 13.93 7.16
CA ASP A 185 -3.90 14.59 8.14
C ASP A 185 -4.53 13.58 9.13
N PHE A 186 -3.82 13.33 10.24
CA PHE A 186 -4.22 12.44 11.31
C PHE A 186 -5.37 12.97 12.16
N SER A 187 -5.78 14.24 12.00
CA SER A 187 -6.95 14.78 12.72
C SER A 187 -8.25 14.10 12.30
N LEU A 188 -8.26 13.44 11.13
CA LEU A 188 -9.39 12.69 10.63
C LEU A 188 -9.54 11.36 11.37
N HIS A 189 -10.66 11.18 12.06
CA HIS A 189 -10.94 9.95 12.82
C HIS A 189 -11.03 8.70 11.92
N ARG A 190 -11.36 8.87 10.64
CA ARG A 190 -11.48 7.79 9.65
C ARG A 190 -11.23 8.33 8.25
N PRO A 191 -9.96 8.46 7.82
CA PRO A 191 -9.62 9.02 6.51
C PRO A 191 -10.29 8.20 5.40
N PRO A 192 -11.16 8.80 4.56
CA PRO A 192 -11.93 8.03 3.58
C PRO A 192 -11.03 7.36 2.53
N TRP A 193 -9.91 7.99 2.16
CA TRP A 193 -8.95 7.45 1.19
C TRP A 193 -8.28 6.14 1.58
N LEU A 194 -8.28 5.85 2.88
CA LEU A 194 -7.75 4.62 3.43
C LEU A 194 -8.87 3.67 3.88
N CYS A 195 -10.03 4.19 4.30
CA CYS A 195 -11.00 3.39 5.07
C CYS A 195 -12.38 3.17 4.41
N ARG A 196 -12.69 3.84 3.27
CA ARG A 196 -14.01 3.79 2.63
C ARG A 196 -14.08 2.57 1.70
N LYS A 197 -15.07 1.69 1.94
CA LYS A 197 -15.20 0.39 1.24
C LYS A 197 -16.06 0.41 -0.03
N ASP A 198 -16.73 1.52 -0.30
CA ASP A 198 -17.60 1.75 -1.46
C ASP A 198 -16.84 2.42 -2.64
N LEU A 199 -15.51 2.60 -2.53
CA LEU A 199 -14.65 3.14 -3.59
C LEU A 199 -14.30 2.06 -4.64
N GLY A 200 -15.32 1.47 -5.26
CA GLY A 200 -15.17 0.43 -6.28
C GLY A 200 -14.69 0.93 -7.65
N ALA A 201 -14.74 0.03 -8.65
CA ALA A 201 -14.21 0.25 -10.00
C ALA A 201 -14.74 1.52 -10.72
N ASN A 202 -15.97 1.94 -10.42
CA ASN A 202 -16.62 3.09 -11.07
C ASN A 202 -16.64 4.35 -10.20
N VAL A 203 -15.85 4.38 -9.12
CA VAL A 203 -15.85 5.48 -8.15
C VAL A 203 -14.50 6.20 -8.16
N PHE A 204 -14.49 7.42 -8.68
CA PHE A 204 -13.31 8.26 -8.81
C PHE A 204 -13.72 9.73 -9.04
N PRO A 205 -12.86 10.70 -8.69
CA PRO A 205 -13.06 12.10 -9.05
C PRO A 205 -13.09 12.29 -10.58
N ALA A 206 -14.01 13.14 -11.05
CA ALA A 206 -14.15 13.44 -12.46
C ALA A 206 -12.91 14.18 -13.03
N ASP A 207 -12.26 14.99 -12.20
CA ASP A 207 -11.12 15.83 -12.58
C ASP A 207 -9.77 15.09 -12.54
N CYS A 208 -9.70 13.93 -11.88
CA CYS A 208 -8.48 13.10 -11.86
C CYS A 208 -8.09 12.74 -13.30
N ARG A 209 -6.81 12.81 -13.67
CA ARG A 209 -6.37 12.60 -15.07
C ARG A 209 -5.61 11.30 -15.29
N VAL A 210 -5.13 10.71 -14.20
CA VAL A 210 -4.39 9.45 -14.22
C VAL A 210 -5.17 8.38 -13.46
N PRO A 211 -4.88 7.09 -13.70
CA PRO A 211 -5.62 6.02 -13.04
C PRO A 211 -5.24 5.89 -11.58
N ILE A 212 -6.21 5.55 -10.74
CA ILE A 212 -6.03 5.37 -9.30
C ILE A 212 -5.88 3.88 -9.03
N VAL A 213 -4.72 3.48 -8.53
CA VAL A 213 -4.38 2.11 -8.15
C VAL A 213 -4.59 1.93 -6.66
N SER A 214 -5.38 0.92 -6.30
CA SER A 214 -5.82 0.68 -4.94
C SER A 214 -5.86 -0.80 -4.60
N GLY A 215 -5.79 -1.05 -3.30
CA GLY A 215 -6.04 -2.30 -2.62
C GLY A 215 -7.44 -2.32 -2.01
N HIS A 216 -7.51 -2.68 -0.72
CA HIS A 216 -8.59 -2.47 0.24
C HIS A 216 -9.90 -3.24 -0.01
N VAL A 217 -10.44 -3.13 -1.22
CA VAL A 217 -11.70 -3.75 -1.63
C VAL A 217 -11.37 -5.04 -2.38
N ALA A 218 -11.33 -6.14 -1.64
CA ALA A 218 -11.04 -7.47 -2.18
C ALA A 218 -11.85 -7.79 -3.44
N GLN A 219 -11.13 -8.24 -4.47
CA GLN A 219 -11.68 -8.67 -5.76
C GLN A 219 -11.38 -10.16 -5.98
N LYS A 220 -12.31 -10.88 -6.61
CA LYS A 220 -12.04 -12.28 -7.03
C LYS A 220 -10.95 -12.37 -8.11
N ARG A 221 -10.77 -11.30 -8.87
CA ARG A 221 -9.76 -11.11 -9.93
C ARG A 221 -9.37 -9.64 -9.95
N PRO A 222 -8.13 -9.30 -10.29
CA PRO A 222 -7.73 -7.89 -10.35
C PRO A 222 -8.61 -7.14 -11.37
N HIS A 223 -9.04 -5.94 -11.00
CA HIS A 223 -9.72 -5.03 -11.89
C HIS A 223 -8.70 -4.05 -12.47
N VAL A 224 -8.59 -3.98 -13.80
CA VAL A 224 -7.69 -3.02 -14.46
C VAL A 224 -8.49 -2.21 -15.47
N GLY A 225 -8.96 -1.05 -15.05
CA GLY A 225 -9.68 -0.07 -15.88
C GLY A 225 -8.85 1.17 -16.15
N SER A 226 -9.34 2.02 -17.07
CA SER A 226 -8.68 3.27 -17.48
C SER A 226 -8.66 4.37 -16.42
N ARG A 227 -9.41 4.19 -15.32
CA ARG A 227 -9.59 5.19 -14.25
C ARG A 227 -9.32 4.61 -12.88
N ARG A 228 -9.63 3.32 -12.68
CA ARG A 228 -9.42 2.58 -11.44
C ARG A 228 -8.72 1.26 -11.73
N ILE A 229 -7.79 0.93 -10.86
CA ILE A 229 -7.12 -0.37 -10.82
C ILE A 229 -7.26 -0.87 -9.38
N LEU A 230 -7.79 -2.09 -9.20
CA LEU A 230 -7.99 -2.72 -7.90
C LEU A 230 -7.22 -4.05 -7.87
N LEU A 231 -6.23 -4.15 -6.98
CA LEU A 231 -5.27 -5.26 -6.95
C LEU A 231 -5.37 -6.15 -5.70
N ASP A 232 -6.22 -5.80 -4.73
CA ASP A 232 -6.51 -6.69 -3.61
C ASP A 232 -7.23 -7.94 -4.12
N THR A 233 -6.49 -9.04 -4.17
CA THR A 233 -6.94 -10.35 -4.70
C THR A 233 -6.82 -11.45 -3.66
N THR A 234 -6.34 -11.12 -2.47
CA THR A 234 -6.20 -12.03 -1.34
C THR A 234 -7.26 -11.77 -0.28
N GLY A 235 -7.67 -10.50 -0.12
CA GLY A 235 -8.42 -10.03 1.04
C GLY A 235 -7.79 -10.46 2.37
N GLY A 236 -6.50 -10.80 2.39
CA GLY A 236 -5.80 -11.37 3.55
C GLY A 236 -6.26 -12.75 4.04
N VAL A 237 -7.19 -13.42 3.35
CA VAL A 237 -7.74 -14.71 3.78
C VAL A 237 -7.32 -15.85 2.85
N GLY A 238 -7.20 -15.59 1.55
CA GLY A 238 -6.77 -16.60 0.59
C GLY A 238 -6.82 -16.09 -0.85
N GLY A 239 -6.22 -16.85 -1.78
CA GLY A 239 -6.01 -16.40 -3.15
C GLY A 239 -4.52 -16.19 -3.42
N GLU A 240 -4.22 -15.35 -4.40
CA GLU A 240 -2.86 -15.11 -4.86
C GLU A 240 -2.56 -13.62 -4.71
N LEU A 241 -1.41 -13.28 -4.12
CA LEU A 241 -0.93 -11.90 -4.15
C LEU A 241 -0.63 -11.50 -5.59
N THR A 242 -1.11 -10.33 -6.01
CA THR A 242 -1.04 -9.84 -7.40
C THR A 242 -0.23 -8.55 -7.47
N ALA A 243 0.65 -8.46 -8.47
CA ALA A 243 1.35 -7.26 -8.89
C ALA A 243 0.91 -6.81 -10.29
N LEU A 244 0.76 -5.51 -10.51
CA LEU A 244 0.67 -4.91 -11.84
C LEU A 244 2.01 -4.27 -12.20
N LEU A 245 2.60 -4.73 -13.30
CA LEU A 245 3.82 -4.19 -13.90
C LEU A 245 3.43 -3.14 -14.93
N LEU A 246 3.98 -1.95 -14.77
CA LEU A 246 3.96 -0.87 -15.74
C LEU A 246 5.39 -0.50 -16.10
N PRO A 247 5.68 -0.18 -17.36
CA PRO A 247 4.72 0.15 -18.43
C PRO A 247 4.25 -1.04 -19.30
N GLU A 248 4.53 -2.28 -18.92
CA GLU A 248 4.20 -3.48 -19.70
C GLU A 248 2.71 -3.84 -19.64
N HIS A 249 1.98 -3.31 -18.66
CA HIS A 249 0.60 -3.69 -18.34
C HIS A 249 0.47 -5.21 -18.18
N GLN A 250 1.32 -5.79 -17.34
CA GLN A 250 1.31 -7.24 -17.06
C GLN A 250 0.94 -7.50 -15.61
N LEU A 251 0.14 -8.54 -15.39
CA LEU A 251 -0.17 -9.03 -14.05
C LEU A 251 0.75 -10.20 -13.72
N VAL A 252 1.47 -10.09 -12.61
CA VAL A 252 2.26 -11.18 -12.03
C VAL A 252 1.58 -11.58 -10.73
N THR A 253 1.52 -12.88 -10.43
CA THR A 253 0.94 -13.37 -9.17
C THR A 253 1.91 -14.29 -8.46
N SER A 254 1.72 -14.46 -7.15
CA SER A 254 2.53 -15.36 -6.31
C SER A 254 2.51 -16.84 -6.76
N TYR A 255 1.50 -17.29 -7.52
CA TYR A 255 1.37 -18.70 -7.93
C TYR A 255 1.29 -18.94 -9.44
N ARG A 256 0.77 -18.00 -10.25
CA ARG A 256 0.61 -18.16 -11.70
C ARG A 256 1.58 -17.30 -12.49
N ASP A 257 1.86 -17.78 -13.70
CA ASP A 257 2.64 -17.04 -14.69
C ASP A 257 2.05 -15.69 -15.07
N ALA A 258 2.94 -14.78 -15.47
CA ALA A 258 2.60 -13.44 -15.88
C ALA A 258 1.55 -13.47 -16.99
N ARG A 259 0.50 -12.65 -16.86
CA ARG A 259 -0.57 -12.55 -17.85
C ARG A 259 -0.67 -11.12 -18.36
N PRO A 260 -0.73 -10.91 -19.68
CA PRO A 260 -0.96 -9.59 -20.23
C PRO A 260 -2.35 -9.08 -19.80
N VAL A 261 -2.44 -7.82 -19.39
CA VAL A 261 -3.71 -7.12 -19.26
C VAL A 261 -4.27 -6.91 -20.66
N ARG A 262 -5.57 -7.16 -20.87
CA ARG A 262 -6.21 -6.91 -22.18
C ARG A 262 -6.07 -5.42 -22.54
N GLN A 263 -5.27 -5.12 -23.56
CA GLN A 263 -4.89 -3.75 -23.97
C GLN A 263 -6.07 -2.85 -24.41
N SER A 264 -7.26 -3.42 -24.70
CA SER A 264 -8.40 -2.68 -25.28
C SER A 264 -8.99 -1.57 -24.40
N TRP A 265 -8.48 -1.37 -23.18
CA TRP A 265 -9.09 -0.49 -22.18
C TRP A 265 -8.22 0.71 -21.79
N TRP A 266 -6.95 0.79 -22.21
CA TRP A 266 -6.08 1.91 -21.84
C TRP A 266 -6.07 2.96 -22.97
N PRO A 267 -6.55 4.20 -22.73
CA PRO A 267 -6.62 5.23 -23.77
C PRO A 267 -5.25 5.80 -24.17
N PHE A 268 -4.19 5.47 -23.43
CA PHE A 268 -2.82 5.93 -23.67
C PHE A 268 -1.92 4.77 -24.11
N GLY A 269 -2.36 4.02 -25.12
CA GLY A 269 -1.43 3.18 -25.86
C GLY A 269 -0.29 4.05 -26.37
N ARG A 270 0.96 3.69 -26.05
CA ARG A 270 2.16 4.40 -26.47
C ARG A 270 2.05 4.76 -27.96
N ARG A 271 2.17 6.04 -28.29
CA ARG A 271 2.77 6.41 -29.57
C ARG A 271 4.21 5.87 -29.49
N ALA A 272 4.46 4.77 -30.18
CA ALA A 272 5.82 4.39 -30.51
C ALA A 272 6.44 5.58 -31.26
N ALA A 273 7.55 6.10 -30.72
CA ALA A 273 8.51 6.85 -31.51
C ALA A 273 9.48 5.84 -32.13
#